data_AF-A0A954S4G1-F1
#
_entry.id   AF-A0A954S4G1-F1
#
_cell.length_a   1.000
_cell.length_b   1.000
_cell.length_c   1.000
_cell.angle_alpha   90.00
_cell.angle_beta   90.00
_cell.angle_gamma   90.00
#
_symmetry.space_group_name_H-M   'P 1'
#
loop_
_entity.id
_entity.type
_entity.pdbx_description
1 polymer ?
#
loop_
_entity_poly.entity_id
_entity_poly.type
_entity_poly.pdbx_seq_one_letter_code
_entity_poly.pdbx_strand_id
1 'polypeptide(L)'
;MRDVAWNFATSAPADLEGFKLAVAHYQQEVSNTLWEGERVVCPSGLLTIVVHRPWLDGEKGLTWLELESPDKTAWTEAQLMFSLHQAMTKLGELYDHSYFEGLIRHDERSFELILGS
;
A
#
# COMPACT_ATOMS: atom_id res chain seq x y z
N MET A 1 7.28 -3.21 6.98
CA MET A 1 7.22 -1.77 6.70
C MET A 1 6.59 -1.13 7.92
N ARG A 2 7.38 -0.53 8.84
CA ARG A 2 6.85 -0.03 10.12
C ARG A 2 6.73 1.50 10.19
N ASP A 3 7.16 2.22 9.15
CA ASP A 3 7.45 3.65 9.30
C ASP A 3 6.88 4.53 8.18
N VAL A 4 5.95 4.02 7.35
CA VAL A 4 5.30 4.84 6.33
C VAL A 4 4.00 5.44 6.86
N ALA A 5 4.10 6.65 7.39
CA ALA A 5 2.91 7.49 7.58
C ALA A 5 2.45 7.95 6.19
N TRP A 6 1.45 7.29 5.61
CA TRP A 6 0.81 7.73 4.37
C TRP A 6 -0.69 7.46 4.43
N ASN A 7 -1.49 8.50 4.19
CA ASN A 7 -2.93 8.36 4.03
C ASN A 7 -3.25 8.33 2.52
N PHE A 8 -3.88 7.25 2.08
CA PHE A 8 -4.21 7.01 0.67
C PHE A 8 -5.41 7.85 0.18
N ALA A 9 -6.10 8.58 1.06
CA ALA A 9 -7.29 9.36 0.70
C ALA A 9 -7.00 10.67 -0.05
N THR A 10 -5.76 11.18 -0.03
CA THR A 10 -5.42 12.48 -0.61
C THR A 10 -4.87 12.34 -2.04
N SER A 11 -5.77 12.45 -3.03
CA SER A 11 -5.49 12.55 -4.48
C SER A 11 -4.51 11.53 -5.07
N ALA A 12 -5.00 10.64 -5.95
CA ALA A 12 -4.13 9.66 -6.61
C ALA A 12 -3.03 10.35 -7.44
N PRO A 13 -1.75 10.24 -7.05
CA PRO A 13 -0.67 10.74 -7.88
C PRO A 13 -0.65 9.96 -9.20
N ALA A 14 -0.41 10.68 -10.30
CA ALA A 14 -0.49 10.10 -11.65
C ALA A 14 0.59 9.03 -11.91
N ASP A 15 1.73 9.13 -11.23
CA ASP A 15 2.88 8.26 -11.40
C ASP A 15 3.63 8.02 -10.07
N LEU A 16 4.61 7.10 -10.12
CA LEU A 16 5.40 6.66 -8.97
C LEU A 16 6.26 7.79 -8.37
N GLU A 17 6.78 8.71 -9.19
CA GLU A 17 7.62 9.80 -8.70
C GLU A 17 6.78 10.85 -7.96
N GLY A 18 5.62 11.21 -8.52
CA GLY A 18 4.62 12.04 -7.84
C GLY A 18 4.14 11.40 -6.53
N PHE A 19 3.94 10.08 -6.52
CA PHE A 19 3.63 9.35 -5.30
C PHE A 19 4.75 9.47 -4.27
N LYS A 20 6.00 9.27 -4.68
CA LYS A 20 7.14 9.35 -3.77
C LYS A 20 7.28 10.71 -3.12
N LEU A 21 7.13 11.78 -3.90
CA LEU A 21 7.18 13.15 -3.41
C LEU A 21 6.05 13.44 -2.43
N ALA A 22 4.83 12.96 -2.72
CA ALA A 22 3.68 13.17 -1.85
C ALA A 22 3.86 12.45 -0.51
N VAL A 23 4.31 11.19 -0.53
CA VAL A 23 4.61 10.43 0.70
C VAL A 23 5.70 11.12 1.51
N ALA A 24 6.79 11.54 0.86
CA ALA A 24 7.89 12.22 1.54
C ALA A 24 7.43 13.52 2.21
N HIS A 25 6.62 14.33 1.52
CA HIS A 25 6.05 15.56 2.07
C HIS A 25 5.18 15.27 3.29
N TYR A 26 4.24 14.33 3.18
CA TYR A 26 3.36 13.96 4.29
C TYR A 26 4.14 13.41 5.49
N GLN A 27 5.15 12.56 5.26
CA GLN A 27 5.99 12.03 6.34
C GLN A 27 6.76 13.14 7.05
N GLN A 28 7.29 14.11 6.29
CA GLN A 28 7.97 15.27 6.84
C GLN A 28 7.03 16.10 7.72
N GLU A 29 5.79 16.30 7.30
CA GLU A 29 4.78 17.05 8.06
C GLU A 29 4.32 16.32 9.33
N VAL A 30 4.07 15.00 9.25
CA VAL A 30 3.42 14.25 10.32
C VAL A 30 4.39 13.62 11.31
N SER A 31 5.57 13.20 10.84
CA SER A 31 6.53 12.42 11.63
C SER A 31 7.93 13.01 11.70
N ASN A 32 8.25 14.02 10.88
CA ASN A 32 9.58 14.61 10.75
C ASN A 32 10.69 13.56 10.47
N THR A 33 10.32 12.44 9.85
CA THR A 33 11.24 11.40 9.38
C THR A 33 11.35 11.45 7.86
N LEU A 34 12.49 10.98 7.34
CA LEU A 34 12.69 10.80 5.91
C LEU A 34 12.30 9.36 5.54
N TRP A 35 11.46 9.23 4.53
CA TRP A 35 11.07 7.94 3.98
C TRP A 35 12.08 7.47 2.93
N GLU A 36 12.55 6.23 3.05
CA GLU A 36 13.41 5.59 2.05
C GLU A 36 12.61 4.56 1.22
N GLY A 37 11.85 5.06 0.25
CA GLY A 37 10.98 4.23 -0.60
C GLY A 37 11.69 3.22 -1.52
N GLU A 38 13.02 3.34 -1.70
CA GLU A 38 13.80 2.47 -2.59
C GLU A 38 14.21 1.13 -1.96
N ARG A 39 13.93 0.93 -0.67
CA ARG A 39 14.24 -0.32 0.01
C ARG A 39 13.47 -1.49 -0.63
N VAL A 40 14.19 -2.53 -1.03
CA VAL A 40 13.56 -3.79 -1.51
C VAL A 40 12.86 -4.49 -0.34
N VAL A 41 11.56 -4.73 -0.49
CA VAL A 41 10.72 -5.37 0.53
C VAL A 41 10.29 -6.79 0.17
N CYS A 42 10.29 -7.11 -1.13
CA CYS A 42 10.00 -8.45 -1.63
C CYS A 42 10.86 -8.76 -2.87
N PRO A 43 11.71 -9.81 -2.84
CA PRO A 43 12.49 -10.24 -3.99
C PRO A 43 11.70 -11.20 -4.91
N SER A 44 10.46 -10.84 -5.23
CA SER A 44 9.58 -11.58 -6.16
C SER A 44 8.85 -10.59 -7.05
N GLY A 45 8.72 -10.89 -8.34
CA GLY A 45 7.93 -10.07 -9.27
C GLY A 45 6.43 -10.13 -9.01
N LEU A 46 5.93 -11.23 -8.44
CA LEU A 46 4.50 -11.42 -8.18
C LEU A 46 4.23 -11.39 -6.68
N LEU A 47 3.16 -10.68 -6.29
CA LEU A 47 2.65 -10.58 -4.94
C LEU A 47 1.15 -10.88 -4.88
N THR A 48 0.74 -11.57 -3.83
CA THR A 48 -0.66 -11.72 -3.44
C THR A 48 -0.94 -10.83 -2.23
N ILE A 49 -1.93 -9.95 -2.35
CA ILE A 49 -2.41 -9.10 -1.25
C ILE A 49 -3.82 -9.52 -0.87
N VAL A 50 -4.03 -9.84 0.40
CA VAL A 50 -5.36 -10.01 0.98
C VAL A 50 -5.77 -8.69 1.61
N VAL A 51 -6.74 -8.02 1.02
CA VAL A 51 -7.37 -6.83 1.58
C VAL A 51 -8.41 -7.29 2.58
N HIS A 52 -8.24 -6.90 3.83
CA HIS A 52 -9.11 -7.23 4.94
C HIS A 52 -9.82 -5.97 5.42
N ARG A 53 -11.15 -6.03 5.45
CA ARG A 53 -12.09 -5.01 5.94
C ARG A 53 -12.76 -5.56 7.21
N PRO A 54 -12.20 -5.30 8.41
CA PRO A 54 -12.63 -5.96 9.64
C PRO A 54 -14.08 -5.65 10.05
N TRP A 55 -14.66 -4.56 9.54
CA TRP A 55 -16.05 -4.18 9.79
C TRP A 55 -17.08 -4.93 8.93
N LEU A 56 -16.64 -5.77 7.99
CA LEU A 56 -17.52 -6.61 7.18
C LEU A 56 -17.46 -8.06 7.66
N ASP A 57 -18.62 -8.70 7.80
CA ASP A 57 -18.69 -10.07 8.32
C ASP A 57 -18.18 -11.14 7.33
N GLY A 58 -17.33 -12.03 7.84
CA GLY A 58 -16.88 -13.24 7.14
C GLY A 58 -16.09 -12.95 5.85
N GLU A 59 -16.29 -13.78 4.82
CA GLU A 59 -15.57 -13.66 3.54
C GLU A 59 -15.85 -12.35 2.79
N LYS A 60 -16.94 -11.64 3.12
CA LYS A 60 -17.25 -10.33 2.51
C LYS A 60 -16.23 -9.25 2.89
N GLY A 61 -15.52 -9.45 4.00
CA GLY A 61 -14.42 -8.58 4.42
C GLY A 61 -13.12 -8.82 3.67
N LEU A 62 -13.01 -9.87 2.86
CA LEU A 62 -11.76 -10.27 2.21
C LEU A 62 -11.79 -10.00 0.71
N THR A 63 -10.69 -9.51 0.16
CA THR A 63 -10.50 -9.37 -1.29
C THR A 63 -9.05 -9.72 -1.64
N TRP A 64 -8.88 -10.64 -2.58
CA TRP A 64 -7.56 -11.06 -3.05
C TRP A 64 -7.16 -10.24 -4.26
N LEU A 65 -5.92 -9.74 -4.23
CA LEU A 65 -5.30 -9.02 -5.33
C LEU A 65 -3.99 -9.70 -5.69
N GLU A 66 -3.76 -9.81 -6.99
CA GLU A 66 -2.45 -10.18 -7.53
C GLU A 66 -1.82 -8.94 -8.14
N LEU A 67 -0.63 -8.59 -7.67
CA LEU A 67 0.14 -7.45 -8.15
C LEU A 67 1.45 -7.96 -8.78
N GLU A 68 1.82 -7.39 -9.91
CA GLU A 68 3.10 -7.65 -10.58
C GLU A 68 3.99 -6.40 -10.48
N SER A 69 5.26 -6.58 -10.12
CA SER A 69 6.21 -5.48 -10.02
C SER A 69 6.52 -4.93 -11.41
N PRO A 70 6.87 -3.63 -11.54
CA PRO A 70 7.14 -3.02 -12.84
C PRO A 70 8.24 -3.75 -13.64
N ASP A 71 9.28 -4.24 -12.96
CA ASP A 71 10.39 -4.97 -13.57
C ASP A 71 10.25 -6.50 -13.52
N LYS A 72 9.18 -7.01 -12.90
CA LYS A 72 8.87 -8.44 -12.70
C LYS A 72 9.91 -9.21 -11.89
N THR A 73 10.76 -8.54 -11.13
CA THR A 73 11.84 -9.17 -10.36
C THR A 73 11.72 -8.93 -8.86
N ALA A 74 11.44 -7.71 -8.45
CA ALA A 74 11.36 -7.34 -7.04
C ALA A 74 10.45 -6.13 -6.83
N TRP A 75 10.05 -5.94 -5.58
CA TRP A 75 9.31 -4.78 -5.11
C TRP A 75 10.18 -3.93 -4.20
N THR A 76 10.30 -2.66 -4.54
CA THR A 76 10.63 -1.62 -3.56
C THR A 76 9.40 -1.24 -2.74
N GLU A 77 9.64 -0.63 -1.59
CA GLU A 77 8.59 -0.10 -0.72
C GLU A 77 7.69 0.90 -1.45
N ALA A 78 8.29 1.79 -2.25
CA ALA A 78 7.55 2.77 -3.04
C ALA A 78 6.69 2.13 -4.13
N GLN A 79 7.23 1.16 -4.85
CA GLN A 79 6.46 0.43 -5.87
C GLN A 79 5.27 -0.27 -5.24
N LEU A 80 5.47 -0.98 -4.13
CA LEU A 80 4.41 -1.72 -3.45
C LEU A 80 3.32 -0.76 -2.96
N MET A 81 3.70 0.29 -2.25
CA MET A 81 2.77 1.28 -1.73
C MET A 81 2.00 1.99 -2.86
N PHE A 82 2.67 2.35 -3.94
CA PHE A 82 2.02 2.97 -5.11
C PHE A 82 1.03 2.00 -5.80
N SER A 83 1.44 0.76 -6.05
CA SER A 83 0.56 -0.24 -6.67
C SER A 83 -0.63 -0.59 -5.79
N LEU A 84 -0.45 -0.67 -4.47
CA LEU A 84 -1.54 -0.79 -3.51
C LEU A 84 -2.47 0.42 -3.59
N HIS A 85 -1.94 1.64 -3.65
CA HIS A 85 -2.74 2.85 -3.79
C HIS A 85 -3.63 2.77 -5.02
N GLN A 86 -3.03 2.50 -6.19
CA GLN A 86 -3.78 2.38 -7.44
C GLN A 86 -4.82 1.26 -7.41
N ALA A 87 -4.49 0.12 -6.80
CA ALA A 87 -5.43 -0.99 -6.65
C ALA A 87 -6.63 -0.60 -5.77
N MET A 88 -6.38 0.06 -4.63
CA MET A 88 -7.44 0.51 -3.73
C MET A 88 -8.33 1.59 -4.38
N THR A 89 -7.73 2.53 -5.12
CA THR A 89 -8.49 3.52 -5.91
C THR A 89 -9.41 2.83 -6.91
N LYS A 90 -8.91 1.81 -7.63
CA LYS A 90 -9.69 1.07 -8.64
C LYS A 90 -10.82 0.24 -8.03
N LEU A 91 -10.61 -0.32 -6.84
CA LEU A 91 -11.66 -1.02 -6.11
C LEU A 91 -12.72 -0.07 -5.53
N GLY A 92 -12.47 1.24 -5.52
CA GLY A 92 -13.36 2.21 -4.89
C GLY A 92 -13.31 2.16 -3.37
N GLU A 93 -12.21 1.68 -2.79
CA GLU A 93 -12.04 1.50 -1.34
C GLU A 93 -11.46 2.74 -0.65
N LEU A 94 -11.01 3.73 -1.42
CA LEU A 94 -10.50 4.99 -0.91
C LEU A 94 -11.61 6.03 -0.95
N TYR A 95 -12.38 6.13 0.13
CA TYR A 95 -13.40 7.15 0.35
C TYR A 95 -13.07 7.98 1.60
N ASP A 96 -13.88 9.01 1.86
CA ASP A 96 -13.79 9.81 3.08
C ASP A 96 -13.87 8.84 4.28
N HIS A 97 -12.81 8.82 5.10
CA HIS A 97 -12.61 7.92 6.26
C HIS A 97 -12.03 6.52 6.02
N SER A 98 -11.55 6.17 4.82
CA SER A 98 -10.74 4.95 4.67
C SER A 98 -9.31 5.17 5.14
N TYR A 99 -8.84 4.37 6.12
CA TYR A 99 -7.47 4.44 6.62
C TYR A 99 -6.70 3.14 6.39
N PHE A 100 -5.39 3.25 6.22
CA PHE A 100 -4.50 2.10 6.19
C PHE A 100 -4.06 1.78 7.61
N GLU A 101 -4.54 0.68 8.18
CA GLU A 101 -4.17 0.31 9.55
C GLU A 101 -2.89 -0.53 9.59
N GLY A 102 -2.62 -1.29 8.53
CA GLY A 102 -1.39 -2.06 8.49
C GLY A 102 -1.20 -2.90 7.24
N LEU A 103 0.06 -3.27 7.03
CA LEU A 103 0.49 -4.24 6.03
C LEU A 103 1.32 -5.32 6.70
N ILE A 104 0.74 -6.51 6.81
CA ILE A 104 1.35 -7.65 7.46
C ILE A 104 1.91 -8.55 6.38
N ARG A 105 3.19 -8.91 6.50
CA ARG A 105 3.80 -9.91 5.62
C ARG A 105 3.54 -11.29 6.21
N HIS A 106 2.93 -12.18 5.42
CA HIS A 106 2.67 -13.56 5.83
C HIS A 106 3.80 -14.49 5.39
N ASP A 107 4.24 -14.35 4.13
CA ASP A 107 5.37 -15.11 3.59
C ASP A 107 6.20 -14.29 2.60
N GLU A 108 6.98 -14.96 1.75
CA GLU A 108 7.84 -14.28 0.78
C GLU A 108 7.06 -13.49 -0.27
N ARG A 109 5.83 -13.88 -0.59
CA ARG A 109 5.00 -13.36 -1.69
C ARG A 109 3.62 -12.91 -1.26
N SER A 110 3.22 -13.11 -0.01
CA SER A 110 1.89 -12.76 0.48
C SER A 110 1.92 -11.71 1.58
N PHE A 111 1.00 -10.74 1.45
CA PHE A 111 0.74 -9.73 2.45
C PHE A 111 -0.76 -9.62 2.73
N GLU A 112 -1.09 -9.18 3.93
CA GLU A 112 -2.43 -8.78 4.33
C GLU A 112 -2.45 -7.27 4.57
N LEU A 113 -3.33 -6.60 3.84
CA LEU A 113 -3.64 -5.19 3.97
C LEU A 113 -4.88 -5.07 4.86
N ILE A 114 -4.73 -4.45 6.03
CA ILE A 114 -5.86 -4.12 6.91
C ILE A 114 -6.30 -2.69 6.60
N LEU A 115 -7.55 -2.55 6.15
CA LEU A 115 -8.21 -1.26 6.06
C LEU A 115 -8.95 -0.97 7.37
N GLY A 116 -9.03 0.31 7.71
CA GLY A 116 -9.89 0.89 8.76
C GLY A 116 -11.02 1.72 8.14
N SER A 117 -12.09 1.96 8.90
CA SER A 117 -13.24 2.79 8.50
C SER A 117 -13.35 4.09 9.28
#